data_AF-A0A2R6AL96-F1
#
_entry.id   AF-A0A2R6AL96-F1
#
_cell.length_a   1.000
_cell.length_b   1.000
_cell.length_c   1.000
_cell.angle_alpha   90.00
_cell.angle_beta   90.00
_cell.angle_gamma   90.00
#
_symmetry.space_group_name_H-M   'P 1'
#
loop_
_entity.id
_entity.type
_entity.pdbx_description
1 polymer ?
#
loop_
_entity_poly.entity_id
_entity_poly.type
_entity_poly.pdbx_seq_one_letter_code
_entity_poly.pdbx_strand_id
1 'polypeptide(L)'
;MFFSPHPDDLVYSAFSALIDPFNRKVAVTVFNLSRFTKWGLGSPRLISAFRKLEDKLVFTLLGIKSFHLNQPDTSLVESKRFPLKLLYLPNIIYSPLGVGSHPDHLITRGLAVHVWLEAKRIPRLLFYEDLPYAARCENYESVLETLSCEVGLLKPRFIPLSDYQLRLKMLFSRLYITQTDHTSLLRQRAEENGLKCGVRYAEKLFEVAS
;
A
#
# COMPACT_ATOMS: atom_id res chain seq x y z
N MET A 1 11.44 0.93 -1.31
CA MET A 1 10.94 0.13 -0.18
C MET A 1 9.47 0.45 -0.03
N PHE A 2 8.64 -0.58 0.13
CA PHE A 2 7.19 -0.46 0.20
C PHE A 2 6.73 -0.92 1.59
N PHE A 3 5.92 -0.11 2.25
CA PHE A 3 5.22 -0.48 3.48
C PHE A 3 3.77 -0.79 3.13
N SER A 4 3.33 -2.01 3.45
CA SER A 4 1.95 -2.47 3.29
C SER A 4 1.35 -2.69 4.67
N PRO A 5 0.18 -2.12 4.98
CA PRO A 5 -0.56 -2.48 6.19
C PRO A 5 -0.91 -3.97 6.15
N HIS A 6 -1.59 -4.41 5.11
CA HIS A 6 -2.06 -5.78 4.94
C HIS A 6 -1.56 -6.44 3.65
N PRO A 7 -1.68 -7.78 3.55
CA PRO A 7 -1.53 -8.51 2.30
C PRO A 7 -2.65 -8.17 1.31
N ASP A 8 -2.33 -7.34 0.30
CA ASP A 8 -3.15 -6.89 -0.86
C ASP A 8 -3.00 -5.40 -1.17
N ASP A 9 -2.92 -4.57 -0.12
CA ASP A 9 -2.97 -3.10 -0.19
C ASP A 9 -2.04 -2.48 -1.25
N LEU A 10 -0.79 -2.96 -1.34
CA LEU A 10 0.18 -2.47 -2.32
C LEU A 10 -0.24 -2.72 -3.77
N VAL A 11 -0.85 -3.89 -4.06
CA VAL A 11 -1.32 -4.22 -5.41
C VAL A 11 -2.56 -3.42 -5.76
N TYR A 12 -3.41 -3.13 -4.78
CA TYR A 12 -4.56 -2.25 -5.01
C TYR A 12 -4.14 -0.81 -5.25
N SER A 13 -3.11 -0.33 -4.57
CA SER A 13 -2.88 1.10 -4.39
C SER A 13 -1.65 1.66 -5.10
N ALA A 14 -0.62 0.83 -5.34
CA ALA A 14 0.68 1.28 -5.85
C ALA A 14 1.25 0.35 -6.93
N PHE A 15 0.38 -0.25 -7.76
CA PHE A 15 0.77 -1.28 -8.72
C PHE A 15 1.78 -0.77 -9.76
N SER A 16 1.62 0.47 -10.23
CA SER A 16 2.55 1.12 -11.16
C SER A 16 3.99 1.10 -10.65
N ALA A 17 4.19 1.36 -9.35
CA ALA A 17 5.49 1.32 -8.70
C ALA A 17 5.99 -0.12 -8.46
N LEU A 18 5.10 -1.10 -8.30
CA LEU A 18 5.48 -2.50 -8.17
C LEU A 18 5.99 -3.09 -9.49
N ILE A 19 5.44 -2.67 -10.63
CA ILE A 19 5.85 -3.17 -11.95
C ILE A 19 6.98 -2.37 -12.61
N ASP A 20 7.41 -1.26 -11.99
CA ASP A 20 8.52 -0.45 -12.49
C ASP A 20 9.79 -1.32 -12.62
N PRO A 21 10.41 -1.48 -13.79
CA PRO A 21 11.54 -2.41 -13.95
C PRO A 21 12.81 -1.92 -13.25
N PHE A 22 12.85 -0.65 -12.84
CA PHE A 22 14.00 -0.03 -12.22
C PHE A 22 13.90 -0.15 -10.69
N ASN A 23 15.06 -0.29 -10.06
CA ASN A 23 15.25 -0.44 -8.62
C ASN A 23 14.95 -1.84 -8.05
N ARG A 24 15.80 -2.25 -7.11
CA ARG A 24 15.52 -3.39 -6.25
C ARG A 24 14.36 -3.05 -5.33
N LYS A 25 13.31 -3.86 -5.38
CA LYS A 25 12.09 -3.65 -4.58
C LYS A 25 12.09 -4.55 -3.36
N VAL A 26 11.80 -3.93 -2.22
CA VAL A 26 11.56 -4.62 -0.95
C VAL A 26 10.18 -4.19 -0.45
N ALA A 27 9.30 -5.15 -0.22
CA ALA A 27 8.00 -4.94 0.39
C ALA A 27 8.02 -5.44 1.84
N VAL A 28 7.46 -4.65 2.76
CA VAL A 28 7.32 -4.97 4.18
C VAL A 28 5.83 -4.91 4.50
N THR A 29 5.24 -6.07 4.75
CA THR A 29 3.84 -6.18 5.18
C THR A 29 3.82 -6.24 6.70
N VAL A 30 3.16 -5.25 7.33
CA VAL A 30 3.19 -5.05 8.79
C VAL A 30 2.22 -6.02 9.48
N PHE A 31 0.94 -5.92 9.12
CA PHE A 31 -0.17 -6.65 9.74
C PHE A 31 -0.60 -7.82 8.87
N ASN A 32 -0.13 -9.01 9.21
CA ASN A 32 -0.41 -10.23 8.44
C ASN A 32 -0.84 -11.41 9.32
N LEU A 33 -1.13 -11.17 10.60
CA LEU A 33 -1.95 -12.05 11.41
C LEU A 33 -3.36 -11.47 11.41
N SER A 34 -4.30 -12.18 10.79
CA SER A 34 -5.63 -11.67 10.55
C SER A 34 -6.71 -12.74 10.73
N ARG A 35 -7.89 -12.26 11.11
CA ARG A 35 -9.14 -13.04 11.13
C ARG A 35 -9.97 -12.86 9.86
N PHE A 36 -9.61 -11.91 9.01
CA PHE A 36 -10.42 -11.53 7.87
C PHE A 36 -10.25 -12.50 6.70
N THR A 37 -11.37 -13.02 6.20
CA THR A 37 -11.54 -13.61 4.86
C THR A 37 -12.92 -13.23 4.33
N LYS A 38 -13.08 -13.16 3.01
CA LYS A 38 -14.40 -12.92 2.41
C LYS A 38 -15.44 -14.00 2.73
N TRP A 39 -15.01 -15.19 3.14
CA TRP A 39 -15.90 -16.32 3.45
C TRP A 39 -16.28 -16.41 4.93
N GLY A 40 -15.62 -15.66 5.81
CA GLY A 40 -15.92 -15.65 7.25
C GLY A 40 -15.67 -16.99 7.97
N LEU A 41 -14.92 -17.91 7.37
CA LEU A 41 -14.72 -19.27 7.87
C LEU A 41 -13.22 -19.59 8.01
N GLY A 42 -12.86 -20.24 9.12
CA GLY A 42 -11.52 -20.79 9.33
C GLY A 42 -10.84 -20.32 10.62
N SER A 43 -9.82 -21.06 11.03
CA SER A 43 -9.00 -20.64 12.17
C SER A 43 -8.13 -19.43 11.79
N PRO A 44 -7.92 -18.45 12.68
CA PRO A 44 -7.11 -17.25 12.37
C PRO A 44 -5.70 -17.59 11.89
N ARG A 45 -5.13 -18.69 12.39
CA ARG A 45 -3.82 -19.20 11.96
C ARG A 45 -3.82 -19.64 10.49
N LEU A 46 -4.84 -20.39 10.06
CA LEU A 46 -4.96 -20.82 8.66
C LEU A 46 -5.20 -19.61 7.74
N ILE A 47 -6.09 -18.70 8.15
CA ILE A 47 -6.39 -17.46 7.40
C ILE A 47 -5.10 -16.67 7.17
N SER A 48 -4.33 -16.45 8.23
CA SER A 48 -3.08 -15.70 8.17
C SER A 48 -2.02 -16.40 7.32
N ALA A 49 -1.98 -17.74 7.35
CA ALA A 49 -1.10 -18.54 6.51
C ALA A 49 -1.45 -18.40 5.02
N PHE A 50 -2.74 -18.50 4.66
CA PHE A 50 -3.21 -18.33 3.29
C PHE A 50 -2.94 -16.92 2.78
N ARG A 51 -3.32 -15.88 3.53
CA ARG A 51 -3.05 -14.48 3.15
C ARG A 51 -1.56 -14.22 2.93
N LYS A 52 -0.70 -14.76 3.79
CA LYS A 52 0.76 -14.65 3.62
C LYS A 52 1.27 -15.40 2.40
N LEU A 53 0.67 -16.54 2.05
CA LEU A 53 1.03 -17.31 0.87
C LEU A 53 0.64 -16.59 -0.42
N GLU A 54 -0.57 -16.02 -0.47
CA GLU A 54 -1.05 -15.18 -1.59
C GLU A 54 -0.09 -14.01 -1.84
N ASP A 55 0.27 -13.28 -0.78
CA ASP A 55 1.20 -12.14 -0.86
C ASP A 55 2.59 -12.54 -1.34
N LYS A 56 3.12 -13.65 -0.81
CA LYS A 56 4.41 -14.20 -1.24
C LYS A 56 4.39 -14.62 -2.71
N LEU A 57 3.31 -15.27 -3.16
CA LEU A 57 3.16 -15.67 -4.55
C LEU A 57 3.16 -14.43 -5.46
N VAL A 58 2.34 -13.44 -5.13
CA VAL A 58 2.24 -12.17 -5.88
C VAL A 58 3.59 -11.46 -5.94
N PHE A 59 4.27 -11.26 -4.81
CA PHE A 59 5.56 -10.60 -4.81
C PHE A 59 6.65 -11.40 -5.53
N THR A 60 6.61 -12.74 -5.46
CA THR A 60 7.54 -13.59 -6.22
C THR A 60 7.35 -13.41 -7.72
N LEU A 61 6.09 -13.41 -8.19
CA LEU A 61 5.76 -13.18 -9.61
C LEU A 61 6.17 -11.78 -10.09
N LEU A 62 6.17 -10.79 -9.21
CA LEU A 62 6.61 -9.42 -9.50
C LEU A 62 8.13 -9.20 -9.29
N GLY A 63 8.88 -10.22 -8.87
CA GLY A 63 10.32 -10.10 -8.59
C GLY A 63 10.66 -9.22 -7.37
N ILE A 64 9.75 -9.14 -6.39
CA ILE A 64 9.86 -8.29 -5.20
C ILE A 64 10.25 -9.13 -3.99
N LYS A 65 11.28 -8.69 -3.26
CA LYS A 65 11.64 -9.33 -1.98
C LYS A 65 10.65 -8.89 -0.90
N SER A 66 9.94 -9.82 -0.29
CA SER A 66 8.93 -9.51 0.73
C SER A 66 9.34 -9.96 2.14
N PHE A 67 8.96 -9.16 3.13
CA PHE A 67 9.10 -9.45 4.56
C PHE A 67 7.75 -9.24 5.25
N HIS A 68 7.38 -10.17 6.13
CA HIS A 68 6.14 -10.13 6.89
C HIS A 68 6.47 -10.01 8.38
N LEU A 69 6.06 -8.92 9.03
CA LEU A 69 6.38 -8.64 10.44
C LEU A 69 5.54 -9.47 11.43
N ASN A 70 4.54 -10.19 10.93
CA ASN A 70 3.63 -11.08 11.67
C ASN A 70 2.95 -10.35 12.83
N GLN A 71 2.53 -9.12 12.58
CA GLN A 71 1.75 -8.39 13.57
C GLN A 71 0.27 -8.77 13.48
N PRO A 72 -0.40 -8.88 14.65
CA PRO A 72 -1.86 -8.90 14.72
C PRO A 72 -2.42 -7.59 14.18
N ASP A 73 -3.39 -7.68 13.26
CA ASP A 73 -4.23 -6.53 12.91
C ASP A 73 -4.82 -5.87 14.18
N THR A 74 -5.21 -4.60 14.13
CA THR A 74 -5.75 -3.90 15.33
C THR A 74 -7.01 -4.59 15.88
N SER A 75 -7.68 -5.42 15.06
CA SER A 75 -8.75 -6.32 15.49
C SER A 75 -8.30 -7.39 16.50
N LEU A 76 -7.00 -7.54 16.71
CA LEU A 76 -6.38 -8.58 17.54
C LEU A 76 -5.59 -8.02 18.74
N VAL A 77 -4.92 -6.85 18.71
CA VAL A 77 -4.17 -6.26 19.86
C VAL A 77 -3.91 -4.74 19.73
N GLU A 78 -3.74 -4.01 20.85
CA GLU A 78 -3.15 -2.65 20.92
C GLU A 78 -1.63 -2.62 20.57
N SER A 79 -1.21 -1.60 19.81
CA SER A 79 0.06 -1.51 19.09
C SER A 79 1.34 -1.73 19.94
N LYS A 80 2.28 -2.55 19.44
CA LYS A 80 3.66 -2.63 19.97
C LYS A 80 4.63 -1.82 19.09
N ARG A 81 5.69 -1.27 19.70
CA ARG A 81 6.78 -0.54 19.00
C ARG A 81 7.65 -1.49 18.16
N PHE A 82 8.11 -1.01 17.00
CA PHE A 82 8.86 -1.76 16.01
C PHE A 82 10.34 -1.37 15.95
N PRO A 83 11.28 -2.26 16.32
CA PRO A 83 12.67 -2.08 15.95
C PRO A 83 12.89 -2.61 14.52
N LEU A 84 12.66 -1.78 13.51
CA LEU A 84 13.13 -2.07 12.16
C LEU A 84 14.59 -1.67 12.06
N LYS A 85 15.50 -2.65 12.24
CA LYS A 85 16.89 -2.47 11.81
C LYS A 85 16.90 -2.56 10.28
N LEU A 86 16.83 -1.41 9.63
CA LEU A 86 16.93 -1.33 8.18
C LEU A 86 18.32 -1.80 7.74
N LEU A 87 18.37 -3.00 7.17
CA LEU A 87 19.59 -3.53 6.55
C LEU A 87 19.93 -2.80 5.23
N TYR A 88 19.05 -1.92 4.76
CA TYR A 88 19.17 -1.19 3.50
C TYR A 88 18.67 0.23 3.66
N LEU A 89 19.43 1.21 3.16
CA LEU A 89 18.99 2.59 2.98
C LEU A 89 18.23 2.68 1.64
N PRO A 90 16.89 2.79 1.63
CA PRO A 90 16.15 2.88 0.39
C PRO A 90 16.30 4.27 -0.24
N ASN A 91 16.31 4.36 -1.57
CA ASN A 91 16.23 5.66 -2.26
C ASN A 91 14.79 6.23 -2.27
N ILE A 92 13.80 5.33 -2.19
CA ILE A 92 12.37 5.68 -2.24
C ILE A 92 11.61 4.83 -1.21
N ILE A 93 10.74 5.47 -0.44
CA ILE A 93 9.81 4.84 0.51
C ILE A 93 8.39 5.08 -0.01
N TYR A 94 7.62 4.00 -0.14
CA TYR A 94 6.18 4.04 -0.43
C TYR A 94 5.41 3.65 0.82
N SER A 95 4.43 4.45 1.19
CA SER A 95 3.62 4.32 2.41
C SER A 95 2.13 4.44 2.09
N PRO A 96 1.24 3.81 2.88
CA PRO A 96 -0.18 4.17 2.86
C PRO A 96 -0.38 5.64 3.24
N LEU A 97 -1.36 6.31 2.62
CA LEU A 97 -1.76 7.66 2.98
C LEU A 97 -2.53 7.67 4.32
N GLY A 98 -3.25 6.59 4.64
CA GLY A 98 -4.11 6.47 5.82
C GLY A 98 -5.56 6.90 5.58
N VAL A 99 -6.05 6.83 4.33
CA VAL A 99 -7.44 7.13 3.97
C VAL A 99 -8.38 6.03 4.47
N GLY A 100 -9.57 6.42 4.93
CA GLY A 100 -10.55 5.50 5.53
C GLY A 100 -10.37 5.29 7.03
N SER A 101 -9.38 5.95 7.65
CA SER A 101 -9.13 5.94 9.10
C SER A 101 -8.93 4.56 9.72
N HIS A 102 -8.47 3.59 8.91
CA HIS A 102 -8.13 2.26 9.43
C HIS A 102 -6.88 2.36 10.31
N PRO A 103 -6.92 1.95 11.59
CA PRO A 103 -5.79 2.11 12.51
C PRO A 103 -4.49 1.50 11.98
N ASP A 104 -4.56 0.30 11.38
CA ASP A 104 -3.39 -0.37 10.80
C ASP A 104 -2.72 0.43 9.68
N HIS A 105 -3.48 1.17 8.87
CA HIS A 105 -2.91 2.03 7.82
C HIS A 105 -2.21 3.24 8.44
N LEU A 106 -2.79 3.83 9.48
CA LEU A 106 -2.19 4.95 10.22
C LEU A 106 -0.90 4.55 10.94
N ILE A 107 -0.87 3.37 11.58
CA ILE A 107 0.32 2.82 12.24
C ILE A 107 1.41 2.55 11.21
N THR A 108 1.07 1.92 10.09
CA THR A 108 2.01 1.63 9.01
C THR A 108 2.58 2.91 8.41
N ARG A 109 1.74 3.96 8.24
CA ARG A 109 2.18 5.29 7.82
C ARG A 109 3.18 5.88 8.81
N GLY A 110 2.87 5.88 10.10
CA GLY A 110 3.77 6.37 11.14
C GLY A 110 5.12 5.64 11.15
N LEU A 111 5.12 4.32 10.89
CA LEU A 111 6.35 3.54 10.76
C LEU A 111 7.19 3.99 9.56
N ALA A 112 6.57 4.19 8.40
CA ALA A 112 7.26 4.66 7.20
C ALA A 112 7.83 6.07 7.37
N VAL A 113 7.08 6.98 8.00
CA VAL A 113 7.52 8.34 8.33
C VAL A 113 8.70 8.29 9.31
N HIS A 114 8.61 7.49 10.37
CA HIS A 114 9.71 7.32 11.32
C HIS A 114 10.99 6.83 10.63
N VAL A 115 10.88 5.82 9.77
CA VAL A 115 11.99 5.31 8.95
C VAL A 115 12.60 6.41 8.06
N TRP A 116 11.76 7.24 7.44
CA TRP A 116 12.21 8.35 6.60
C TRP A 116 12.94 9.44 7.40
N LEU A 117 12.46 9.77 8.60
CA LEU A 117 13.09 10.72 9.52
C LEU A 117 14.45 10.21 10.02
N GLU A 118 14.55 8.93 10.43
CA GLU A 118 15.80 8.29 10.83
C GLU A 118 16.82 8.26 9.67
N ALA A 119 16.35 8.13 8.43
CA ALA A 119 17.17 8.25 7.22
C ALA A 119 17.49 9.71 6.84
N LYS A 120 17.34 10.66 7.77
CA LYS A 120 17.61 12.09 7.60
C LYS A 120 16.89 12.72 6.40
N ARG A 121 15.71 12.22 6.07
CA ARG A 121 14.89 12.67 4.92
C ARG A 121 15.60 12.55 3.56
N ILE A 122 16.67 11.75 3.47
CA ILE A 122 17.40 11.52 2.22
C ILE A 122 16.56 10.74 1.19
N PRO A 123 15.83 9.67 1.57
CA PRO A 123 14.95 8.98 0.62
C PRO A 123 13.79 9.87 0.19
N ARG A 124 13.31 9.70 -1.04
CA ARG A 124 12.00 10.22 -1.44
C ARG A 124 10.91 9.48 -0.68
N LEU A 125 9.91 10.21 -0.18
CA LEU A 125 8.74 9.63 0.49
C LEU A 125 7.49 9.86 -0.36
N LEU A 126 6.83 8.76 -0.73
CA LEU A 126 5.58 8.77 -1.49
C LEU A 126 4.48 8.05 -0.72
N PHE A 127 3.28 8.62 -0.73
CA PHE A 127 2.08 8.05 -0.15
C PHE A 127 1.12 7.59 -1.25
N TYR A 128 0.69 6.34 -1.24
CA TYR A 128 -0.33 5.84 -2.17
C TYR A 128 -1.74 6.06 -1.60
N GLU A 129 -2.72 6.25 -2.49
CA GLU A 129 -4.13 6.25 -2.10
C GLU A 129 -4.54 4.85 -1.61
N ASP A 130 -5.03 4.71 -0.37
CA ASP A 130 -5.48 3.43 0.16
C ASP A 130 -6.72 2.93 -0.57
N LEU A 131 -6.57 2.02 -1.54
CA LEU A 131 -7.69 1.45 -2.27
C LEU A 131 -8.16 0.13 -1.64
N PRO A 132 -9.48 -0.13 -1.55
CA PRO A 132 -10.58 0.62 -2.16
C PRO A 132 -11.10 1.82 -1.35
N TYR A 133 -10.55 2.11 -0.17
CA TYR A 133 -11.07 3.15 0.74
C TYR A 133 -11.14 4.53 0.08
N ALA A 134 -10.09 4.94 -0.63
CA ALA A 134 -10.02 6.20 -1.35
C ALA A 134 -10.99 6.30 -2.55
N ALA A 135 -11.47 5.16 -3.07
CA ALA A 135 -12.51 5.14 -4.11
C ALA A 135 -13.92 5.30 -3.51
N ARG A 136 -14.10 5.02 -2.22
CA ARG A 136 -15.38 5.17 -1.50
C ARG A 136 -15.48 6.47 -0.73
N CYS A 137 -14.36 7.15 -0.51
CA CYS A 137 -14.29 8.39 0.24
C CYS A 137 -14.31 9.56 -0.74
N GLU A 138 -15.31 10.44 -0.61
CA GLU A 138 -15.49 11.57 -1.53
C GLU A 138 -14.40 12.64 -1.36
N ASN A 139 -13.90 12.86 -0.14
CA ASN A 139 -12.84 13.81 0.15
C ASN A 139 -12.00 13.38 1.37
N TYR A 140 -10.68 13.34 1.22
CA TYR A 140 -9.73 13.06 2.30
C TYR A 140 -8.70 14.21 2.49
N GLU A 141 -9.08 15.45 2.15
CA GLU A 141 -8.28 16.67 2.36
C GLU A 141 -7.78 16.83 3.80
N SER A 142 -8.59 16.52 4.80
CA SER A 142 -8.18 16.58 6.21
C SER A 142 -7.03 15.62 6.53
N VAL A 143 -6.97 14.46 5.87
CA VAL A 143 -5.85 13.51 5.98
C VAL A 143 -4.59 14.12 5.38
N LEU A 144 -4.71 14.78 4.22
CA LEU A 144 -3.58 15.46 3.57
C LEU A 144 -3.07 16.64 4.38
N GLU A 145 -3.96 17.44 4.96
CA GLU A 145 -3.61 18.58 5.82
C GLU A 145 -2.86 18.12 7.07
N THR A 146 -3.43 17.14 7.79
CA THR A 146 -2.81 16.56 8.98
C THR A 146 -1.43 15.98 8.68
N LEU A 147 -1.31 15.22 7.59
CA LEU A 147 -0.04 14.62 7.20
C LEU A 147 0.98 15.68 6.74
N SER A 148 0.54 16.73 6.05
CA SER A 148 1.43 17.80 5.58
C SER A 148 2.08 18.56 6.73
N CYS A 149 1.40 18.69 7.87
CA CYS A 149 1.99 19.23 9.10
C CYS A 149 3.14 18.37 9.65
N GLU A 150 3.13 17.05 9.41
CA GLU A 150 4.13 16.10 9.90
C GLU A 150 5.33 15.98 8.94
N VAL A 151 5.06 15.85 7.63
CA VAL A 151 6.09 15.51 6.63
C VAL A 151 6.46 16.66 5.70
N GLY A 152 5.71 17.76 5.71
CA GLY A 152 5.85 18.88 4.77
C GLY A 152 4.88 18.81 3.60
N LEU A 153 5.05 19.71 2.63
CA LEU A 153 4.13 19.86 1.49
C LEU A 153 4.01 18.57 0.67
N LEU A 154 2.78 18.07 0.53
CA LEU A 154 2.45 16.93 -0.32
C LEU A 154 2.03 17.38 -1.72
N LYS A 155 2.70 16.86 -2.75
CA LYS A 155 2.38 17.13 -4.16
C LYS A 155 1.76 15.89 -4.81
N PRO A 156 0.56 15.99 -5.41
CA PRO A 156 -0.02 14.87 -6.14
C PRO A 156 0.82 14.53 -7.39
N ARG A 157 1.02 13.24 -7.62
CA ARG A 157 1.66 12.66 -8.80
C ARG A 157 0.72 11.65 -9.41
N PHE A 158 0.38 11.86 -10.67
CA PHE A 158 -0.39 10.89 -11.44
C PHE A 158 0.56 10.06 -12.29
N ILE A 159 0.51 8.74 -12.11
CA ILE A 159 1.34 7.77 -12.82
C ILE A 159 0.47 7.08 -13.86
N PRO A 160 0.63 7.40 -15.16
CA PRO A 160 -0.17 6.79 -16.22
C PRO A 160 -0.05 5.27 -16.24
N LEU A 161 -1.16 4.61 -16.51
CA LEU A 161 -1.24 3.18 -16.76
C LEU A 161 -1.72 2.93 -18.20
N SER A 162 -1.01 2.08 -18.92
CA SER A 162 -1.53 1.50 -20.16
C SER A 162 -2.67 0.52 -19.87
N ASP A 163 -3.51 0.23 -20.88
CA ASP A 163 -4.54 -0.81 -20.78
C ASP A 163 -3.96 -2.17 -20.36
N TYR A 164 -2.75 -2.49 -20.81
CA TYR A 164 -2.06 -3.72 -20.43
C TYR A 164 -1.69 -3.72 -18.94
N GLN A 165 -1.10 -2.64 -18.43
CA GLN A 165 -0.73 -2.53 -17.01
C GLN A 165 -1.96 -2.54 -16.10
N LEU A 166 -3.06 -1.91 -16.53
CA LEU A 166 -4.33 -2.02 -15.79
C LEU A 166 -4.85 -3.46 -15.78
N ARG A 167 -4.83 -4.18 -16.91
CA ARG A 167 -5.23 -5.59 -16.95
C ARG A 167 -4.38 -6.45 -16.02
N LEU A 168 -3.06 -6.21 -15.98
CA LEU A 168 -2.18 -6.87 -15.02
C LEU A 168 -2.57 -6.54 -13.58
N LYS A 169 -2.82 -5.26 -13.25
CA LYS A 169 -3.29 -4.87 -11.91
C LYS A 169 -4.53 -5.67 -11.49
N MET A 170 -5.52 -5.81 -12.39
CA MET A 170 -6.74 -6.58 -12.12
C MET A 170 -6.48 -8.10 -11.98
N LEU A 171 -5.52 -8.64 -12.73
CA LEU A 171 -5.13 -10.04 -12.63
C LEU A 171 -4.47 -10.30 -11.27
N PHE A 172 -3.50 -9.47 -10.89
CA PHE A 172 -2.77 -9.60 -9.62
C PHE A 172 -3.66 -9.34 -8.41
N SER A 173 -4.61 -8.39 -8.49
CA SER A 173 -5.56 -8.18 -7.40
C SER A 173 -6.43 -9.40 -7.12
N ARG A 174 -6.74 -10.21 -8.15
CA ARG A 174 -7.55 -11.44 -8.01
C ARG A 174 -6.78 -12.63 -7.46
N LEU A 175 -5.44 -12.56 -7.38
CA LEU A 175 -4.62 -13.60 -6.74
C LEU A 175 -4.76 -13.59 -5.22
N TYR A 176 -5.29 -12.51 -4.63
CA TYR A 176 -5.69 -12.44 -3.23
C TYR A 176 -7.09 -13.05 -3.06
N ILE A 177 -7.19 -14.37 -3.27
CA ILE A 177 -8.44 -15.13 -3.30
C ILE A 177 -9.21 -14.97 -1.98
N THR A 178 -8.51 -14.88 -0.85
CA THR A 178 -9.13 -14.66 0.46
C THR A 178 -9.77 -13.28 0.63
N GLN A 179 -9.44 -12.31 -0.23
CA GLN A 179 -9.91 -10.92 -0.16
C GLN A 179 -11.12 -10.68 -1.08
N THR A 180 -11.85 -9.62 -0.79
CA THR A 180 -13.00 -9.19 -1.60
C THR A 180 -12.52 -8.67 -2.96
N ASP A 181 -13.20 -9.05 -4.04
CA ASP A 181 -12.89 -8.52 -5.36
C ASP A 181 -13.30 -7.05 -5.45
N HIS A 182 -12.30 -6.17 -5.58
CA HIS A 182 -12.46 -4.73 -5.73
C HIS A 182 -12.14 -4.22 -7.13
N THR A 183 -12.00 -5.10 -8.13
CA THR A 183 -11.54 -4.73 -9.48
C THR A 183 -12.37 -3.64 -10.15
N SER A 184 -13.69 -3.59 -9.91
CA SER A 184 -14.55 -2.50 -10.40
C SER A 184 -14.14 -1.13 -9.84
N LEU A 185 -13.98 -1.03 -8.51
CA LEU A 185 -13.56 0.19 -7.82
C LEU A 185 -12.14 0.60 -8.21
N LEU A 186 -11.22 -0.37 -8.33
CA LEU A 186 -9.85 -0.11 -8.74
C LEU A 186 -9.77 0.46 -10.16
N ARG A 187 -10.58 -0.08 -11.10
CA ARG A 187 -10.68 0.45 -12.47
C ARG A 187 -11.29 1.84 -12.48
N GLN A 188 -12.44 2.03 -11.82
CA GLN A 188 -13.12 3.32 -11.78
C GLN A 188 -12.19 4.41 -11.26
N ARG A 189 -11.48 4.15 -10.15
CA ARG A 189 -10.56 5.13 -9.59
C ARG A 189 -9.37 5.41 -10.51
N ALA A 190 -8.87 4.41 -11.22
CA ALA A 190 -7.83 4.62 -12.22
C ALA A 190 -8.30 5.52 -13.38
N GLU A 191 -9.56 5.40 -13.82
CA GLU A 191 -10.18 6.26 -14.85
C GLU A 191 -10.32 7.69 -14.34
N GLU A 192 -10.86 7.88 -13.14
CA GLU A 192 -11.00 9.21 -12.51
C GLU A 192 -9.65 9.93 -12.38
N ASN A 193 -8.61 9.21 -11.96
CA ASN A 193 -7.26 9.74 -11.86
C ASN A 193 -6.63 10.00 -13.24
N GLY A 194 -6.93 9.15 -14.24
CA GLY A 194 -6.49 9.33 -15.62
C GLY A 194 -7.03 10.64 -16.22
N LEU A 195 -8.32 10.90 -16.06
CA LEU A 195 -8.98 12.12 -16.53
C LEU A 195 -8.30 13.38 -16.01
N LYS A 196 -7.84 13.37 -14.75
CA LYS A 196 -7.14 14.51 -14.11
C LYS A 196 -5.77 14.81 -14.72
N CYS A 197 -5.17 13.88 -15.45
CA CYS A 197 -3.86 14.04 -16.09
C CYS A 197 -3.88 13.81 -17.61
N GLY A 198 -5.06 13.80 -18.23
CA GLY A 198 -5.22 13.73 -19.69
C GLY A 198 -4.92 12.35 -20.30
N VAL A 199 -4.98 11.28 -19.52
CA VAL A 199 -4.80 9.89 -20.00
C VAL A 199 -6.00 9.03 -19.60
N ARG A 200 -6.08 7.81 -20.14
CA ARG A 200 -7.22 6.93 -19.85
C ARG A 200 -7.20 6.39 -18.42
N TYR A 201 -6.04 5.99 -17.91
CA TYR A 201 -5.87 5.39 -16.59
C TYR A 201 -4.63 5.95 -15.90
N ALA A 202 -4.72 6.23 -14.61
CA ALA A 202 -3.56 6.57 -13.79
C ALA A 202 -3.72 6.14 -12.32
N GLU A 203 -2.61 5.88 -11.65
CA GLU A 203 -2.55 5.84 -10.18
C GLU A 203 -2.15 7.19 -9.63
N LYS A 204 -2.68 7.55 -8.47
CA LYS A 204 -2.31 8.78 -7.77
C LYS A 204 -1.46 8.44 -6.56
N LEU A 205 -0.30 9.08 -6.49
CA LEU A 205 0.59 9.09 -5.34
C LEU A 205 0.73 10.53 -4.85
N PHE A 206 1.14 10.71 -3.60
CA PHE A 206 1.51 12.00 -3.04
C PHE A 206 2.97 11.97 -2.65
N GLU A 207 3.77 12.86 -3.22
CA GLU A 207 5.19 12.97 -2.95
C GLU A 207 5.46 14.13 -1.98
N VAL A 208 6.30 13.89 -0.97
CA VAL A 208 6.81 14.96 -0.10
C VAL A 208 7.76 15.84 -0.91
N ALA A 209 7.48 17.14 -0.97
CA ALA A 209 8.35 18.11 -1.63
C ALA A 209 9.70 18.19 -0.92
N SER A 210 10.77 18.14 -1.71
CA SER A 210 12.15 18.36 -1.25
C SER A 210 12.40 19.81 -0.86
#